data_AF-A0A7X8IXK6-F1
#
_entry.id   AF-A0A7X8IXK6-F1
#
_cell.length_a   1.000
_cell.length_b   1.000
_cell.length_c   1.000
_cell.angle_alpha   90.00
_cell.angle_beta   90.00
_cell.angle_gamma   90.00
#
_symmetry.space_group_name_H-M   'P 1'
#
loop_
_entity.id
_entity.type
_entity.pdbx_description
1 polymer ?
#
loop_
_entity_poly.entity_id
_entity_poly.type
_entity_poly.pdbx_seq_one_letter_code
_entity_poly.pdbx_strand_id
1 'polypeptide(L)'
;MYLKSVEINGFKSFANKINIEFKDGITSIVGPNGSGKSNILDAILWALGEQSNKNIRAKSGTDVIFSGGKNYNPKNMAEVSLLIDNSSKFLLIDFSEIKITRRIYRTGENEYFINNNKVRLKDINDLFTDTGIGKEAYSVIGQGKV
;
A
#
# COMPACT_ATOMS: atom_id res chain seq x y z
N MET A 1 7.93 16.03 2.05
CA MET A 1 7.49 14.69 1.59
C MET A 1 6.09 14.42 2.09
N TYR A 2 5.18 13.94 1.23
CA TYR A 2 3.85 13.46 1.62
C TYR A 2 3.33 12.42 0.60
N LEU A 3 2.36 11.61 1.01
CA LEU A 3 1.66 10.69 0.10
C LEU A 3 0.72 11.50 -0.79
N LYS A 4 0.91 11.50 -2.11
CA LYS A 4 0.04 12.19 -3.09
C LYS A 4 -1.16 11.36 -3.47
N SER A 5 -0.98 10.06 -3.68
CA SER A 5 -2.09 9.16 -3.99
C SER A 5 -1.81 7.70 -3.65
N VAL A 6 -2.88 6.93 -3.50
CA VAL A 6 -2.86 5.48 -3.47
C VAL A 6 -3.78 4.93 -4.57
N GLU A 7 -3.19 4.16 -5.47
CA GLU A 7 -3.90 3.41 -6.50
C GLU A 7 -4.01 1.96 -6.05
N ILE A 8 -5.22 1.42 -6.06
CA ILE A 8 -5.52 0.08 -5.54
C ILE A 8 -6.30 -0.70 -6.60
N ASN A 9 -5.87 -1.92 -6.90
CA ASN A 9 -6.55 -2.80 -7.86
C ASN A 9 -6.52 -4.25 -7.38
N GLY A 10 -7.69 -4.88 -7.26
CA GLY A 10 -7.81 -6.28 -6.86
C GLY A 10 -7.38 -6.58 -5.42
N PHE A 11 -7.19 -5.56 -4.58
CA PHE A 11 -6.73 -5.70 -3.20
C PHE A 11 -7.91 -5.71 -2.22
N LYS A 12 -8.05 -6.79 -1.45
CA LYS A 12 -9.09 -6.98 -0.45
C LYS A 12 -10.46 -6.60 -1.01
N SER A 13 -11.19 -5.65 -0.41
CA SER A 13 -12.52 -5.23 -0.84
C SER A 13 -12.55 -4.46 -2.18
N PHE A 14 -11.40 -4.08 -2.74
CA PHE A 14 -11.31 -3.27 -3.95
C PHE A 14 -11.18 -4.14 -5.19
N ALA A 15 -12.32 -4.60 -5.71
CA ALA A 15 -12.36 -5.44 -6.90
C ALA A 15 -11.87 -4.72 -8.16
N ASN A 16 -12.22 -3.45 -8.31
CA ASN A 16 -11.82 -2.62 -9.45
C ASN A 16 -10.74 -1.64 -9.04
N LYS A 17 -10.01 -1.14 -10.04
CA LYS A 17 -9.04 -0.08 -9.88
C LYS A 17 -9.70 1.17 -9.30
N ILE A 18 -9.15 1.68 -8.21
CA ILE A 18 -9.47 2.98 -7.63
C ILE A 18 -8.19 3.80 -7.43
N ASN A 19 -8.32 5.11 -7.48
CA ASN A 19 -7.25 6.05 -7.15
C ASN A 19 -7.78 7.02 -6.09
N ILE A 20 -7.10 7.10 -4.96
CA ILE A 20 -7.43 8.04 -3.88
C ILE A 20 -6.30 9.06 -3.84
N GLU A 21 -6.65 10.31 -4.09
CA GLU A 21 -5.73 11.44 -3.99
C GLU A 21 -5.76 12.03 -2.59
N PHE A 22 -4.59 12.33 -2.06
CA PHE A 22 -4.42 13.02 -0.79
C PHE A 22 -3.91 14.44 -1.08
N LYS A 23 -4.46 15.38 -0.33
CA LYS A 23 -3.99 16.76 -0.33
C LYS A 23 -3.08 16.97 0.88
N ASP A 24 -2.29 18.03 0.81
CA ASP A 24 -1.58 18.51 1.98
C ASP A 24 -2.59 18.88 3.10
N GLY A 25 -2.19 18.65 4.34
CA GLY A 25 -3.05 18.75 5.52
C GLY A 25 -3.75 17.46 5.92
N ILE A 26 -5.05 17.54 6.25
CA ILE A 26 -5.81 16.43 6.86
C ILE A 26 -6.77 15.84 5.83
N THR A 27 -6.62 14.53 5.56
CA THR A 27 -7.58 13.76 4.77
C THR A 27 -8.36 12.80 5.67
N SER A 28 -9.69 12.87 5.65
CA SER A 28 -10.56 11.96 6.41
C SER A 28 -11.25 10.96 5.49
N ILE A 29 -11.18 9.67 5.85
CA ILE A 29 -11.81 8.58 5.11
C ILE A 29 -13.00 8.07 5.94
N VAL A 30 -14.21 8.28 5.44
CA VAL A 30 -15.47 7.97 6.16
C VAL A 30 -16.37 7.01 5.38
N GLY A 31 -17.34 6.40 6.05
CA GLY A 31 -18.29 5.45 5.45
C GLY A 31 -18.73 4.33 6.41
N PRO A 32 -19.71 3.49 6.02
CA PRO A 32 -20.28 2.45 6.88
C PRO A 32 -19.29 1.38 7.32
N ASN A 33 -19.57 0.69 8.43
CA ASN A 33 -18.76 -0.46 8.84
C ASN A 33 -18.77 -1.55 7.75
N GLY A 34 -17.61 -2.17 7.52
CA GLY A 34 -17.43 -3.16 6.45
C GLY A 34 -17.25 -2.59 5.04
N SER A 35 -17.31 -1.27 4.84
CA SER A 35 -17.17 -0.65 3.50
C SER A 35 -15.74 -0.65 2.92
N GLY A 36 -14.76 -1.23 3.63
CA GLY A 36 -13.37 -1.34 3.15
C GLY A 36 -12.45 -0.17 3.50
N LYS A 37 -12.89 0.82 4.29
CA LYS A 37 -12.06 2.00 4.68
C LYS A 37 -10.69 1.61 5.22
N SER A 38 -10.66 0.71 6.20
CA SER A 38 -9.40 0.29 6.81
C SER A 38 -8.51 -0.52 5.85
N ASN A 39 -9.07 -1.12 4.79
CA ASN A 39 -8.28 -1.80 3.77
C ASN A 39 -7.42 -0.81 2.96
N ILE A 40 -7.73 0.49 2.97
CA ILE A 40 -6.88 1.53 2.38
C ILE A 40 -5.58 1.63 3.18
N LEU A 41 -5.67 1.61 4.51
CA LEU A 41 -4.48 1.60 5.37
C LEU A 41 -3.67 0.33 5.19
N ASP A 42 -4.33 -0.83 5.11
CA ASP A 42 -3.64 -2.10 4.85
C ASP A 42 -2.92 -2.07 3.50
N ALA A 43 -3.53 -1.48 2.46
CA ALA A 43 -2.94 -1.34 1.14
C ALA A 43 -1.67 -0.47 1.18
N ILE A 44 -1.73 0.66 1.88
CA ILE A 44 -0.58 1.55 2.07
C ILE A 44 0.56 0.83 2.78
N LEU A 45 0.29 0.21 3.93
CA LEU A 45 1.28 -0.57 4.68
C LEU A 45 1.89 -1.69 3.84
N TRP A 46 1.05 -2.43 3.12
CA TRP A 46 1.47 -3.54 2.27
C TRP A 46 2.39 -3.08 1.13
N ALA A 47 2.07 -1.96 0.48
CA ALA A 47 2.90 -1.37 -0.58
C ALA A 47 4.23 -0.80 -0.05
N LEU A 48 4.26 -0.28 1.19
CA LEU A 48 5.48 0.16 1.88
C LEU A 48 6.37 -1.00 2.35
N GLY A 49 5.99 -2.25 2.09
CA GLY A 49 6.82 -3.42 2.37
C GLY A 49 6.46 -4.18 3.65
N GLU A 50 5.29 -3.92 4.25
CA GLU A 50 4.80 -4.72 5.38
C GLU A 50 4.68 -6.21 4.96
N GLN A 51 5.28 -7.08 5.77
CA GLN A 51 5.32 -8.53 5.55
C GLN A 51 4.48 -9.28 6.58
N SER A 52 4.18 -8.66 7.72
CA SER A 52 3.32 -9.24 8.75
C SER A 52 1.89 -9.27 8.25
N ASN A 53 1.40 -10.46 7.88
CA ASN A 53 0.00 -10.70 7.53
C ASN A 53 -0.93 -10.21 8.65
N LYS A 54 -0.52 -10.33 9.91
CA LYS A 54 -1.27 -9.82 11.07
C LYS A 54 -1.46 -8.30 11.01
N ASN A 55 -0.41 -7.55 10.71
CA ASN A 55 -0.44 -6.08 10.68
C ASN A 55 -1.37 -5.56 9.58
N ILE A 56 -1.42 -6.25 8.44
CA ILE A 56 -2.34 -5.95 7.35
C ILE A 56 -3.63 -6.76 7.42
N ARG A 57 -3.96 -7.43 8.54
CA ARG A 57 -5.22 -8.18 8.73
C ARG A 57 -5.54 -9.15 7.59
N ALA A 58 -4.57 -9.97 7.24
CA ALA A 58 -4.66 -11.09 6.30
C ALA A 58 -4.28 -12.39 7.03
N LYS A 59 -4.78 -13.55 6.60
CA LYS A 59 -4.36 -14.85 7.19
C LYS A 59 -3.15 -15.41 6.43
N SER A 60 -3.13 -15.22 5.11
CA SER A 60 -2.03 -15.58 4.22
C SER A 60 -1.62 -14.41 3.32
N GLY A 61 -0.49 -14.54 2.62
CA GLY A 61 -0.04 -13.51 1.68
C GLY A 61 -1.00 -13.30 0.51
N THR A 62 -1.61 -14.37 -0.02
CA THR A 62 -2.55 -14.30 -1.16
C THR A 62 -3.96 -13.88 -0.75
N ASP A 63 -4.29 -13.86 0.55
CA ASP A 63 -5.58 -13.38 1.06
C ASP A 63 -5.80 -11.88 0.81
N VAL A 64 -4.74 -11.14 0.47
CA VAL A 64 -4.88 -9.74 0.06
C VAL A 64 -5.52 -9.61 -1.32
N ILE A 65 -5.63 -10.68 -2.10
CA ILE A 65 -6.28 -10.69 -3.41
C ILE A 65 -7.81 -10.76 -3.23
N PHE A 66 -8.56 -9.89 -3.91
CA PHE A 66 -10.01 -9.88 -3.87
C PHE A 66 -10.59 -11.27 -4.18
N SER A 67 -11.29 -11.83 -3.20
CA SER A 67 -11.79 -13.20 -3.20
C SER A 67 -13.15 -13.38 -3.89
N GLY A 68 -13.71 -12.31 -4.46
CA GLY A 68 -15.04 -12.32 -5.08
C GLY A 68 -16.12 -11.74 -4.17
N GLY A 69 -17.23 -11.36 -4.79
CA GLY A 69 -18.41 -10.84 -4.09
C GLY A 69 -19.64 -10.87 -5.00
N LYS A 70 -20.81 -10.46 -4.50
CA LYS A 70 -22.09 -10.54 -5.23
C LYS A 70 -22.04 -10.06 -6.68
N ASN A 71 -21.24 -9.02 -6.97
CA ASN A 71 -21.20 -8.36 -8.27
C ASN A 71 -19.87 -8.55 -9.02
N TYR A 72 -18.88 -9.23 -8.43
CA TYR A 72 -17.53 -9.29 -9.00
C TYR A 72 -16.91 -10.65 -8.80
N ASN A 73 -16.35 -11.19 -9.88
CA ASN A 73 -15.55 -12.40 -9.84
C ASN A 73 -14.26 -12.19 -9.04
N PRO A 74 -13.74 -13.24 -8.40
CA PRO A 74 -12.44 -13.19 -7.74
C PRO A 74 -11.33 -12.73 -8.71
N LYS A 75 -10.35 -11.96 -8.21
CA LYS A 75 -9.19 -11.55 -9.02
C LYS A 75 -8.05 -12.55 -8.90
N ASN A 76 -7.17 -12.57 -9.90
CA ASN A 76 -5.96 -13.39 -9.91
C ASN A 76 -4.71 -12.67 -9.41
N MET A 77 -4.83 -11.37 -9.14
CA MET A 77 -3.73 -10.50 -8.72
C MET A 77 -4.27 -9.33 -7.90
N ALA A 78 -3.46 -8.83 -6.97
CA ALA A 78 -3.64 -7.55 -6.31
C ALA A 78 -2.43 -6.65 -6.57
N GLU A 79 -2.69 -5.38 -6.81
CA GLU A 79 -1.71 -4.34 -7.06
C GLU A 79 -2.04 -3.10 -6.24
N VAL A 80 -1.03 -2.54 -5.61
CA VAL A 80 -1.12 -1.24 -4.95
C VAL A 80 0.07 -0.39 -5.38
N SER A 81 -0.21 0.83 -5.83
CA SER A 81 0.80 1.84 -6.11
C SER A 81 0.63 3.05 -5.20
N LEU A 82 1.74 3.53 -4.63
CA LEU A 82 1.82 4.76 -3.86
C LEU A 82 2.57 5.79 -4.68
N LEU A 83 2.00 6.98 -4.82
CA LEU A 83 2.68 8.14 -5.38
C LEU A 83 3.08 9.07 -4.24
N ILE A 84 4.37 9.36 -4.11
CA ILE A 84 4.94 10.11 -3.00
C ILE A 84 5.63 11.35 -3.55
N ASP A 85 5.31 12.51 -2.98
CA ASP A 85 6.08 13.73 -3.18
C ASP A 85 7.39 13.64 -2.42
N ASN A 86 8.50 13.82 -3.15
CA ASN A 86 9.85 13.87 -2.60
C ASN A 86 10.58 15.16 -3.02
N SER A 87 9.85 16.25 -3.27
CA SER A 87 10.41 17.55 -3.67
C SER A 87 11.41 18.10 -2.63
N SER A 88 11.18 17.80 -1.35
CA SER A 88 12.05 18.17 -0.23
C SER A 88 13.34 17.33 -0.13
N LYS A 89 13.56 16.35 -1.03
CA LYS A 89 14.67 15.40 -1.00
C LYS A 89 14.83 14.69 0.36
N PHE A 90 13.70 14.38 0.99
CA PHE A 90 13.70 13.70 2.28
C PHE A 90 14.13 12.23 2.13
N LEU A 91 13.65 11.58 1.06
CA LEU A 91 14.20 10.31 0.60
C LEU A 91 15.44 10.61 -0.24
N LEU A 92 16.56 9.95 0.07
CA LEU A 92 17.88 10.13 -0.56
C LEU A 92 17.94 9.50 -1.96
N ILE A 93 16.99 9.86 -2.82
CA ILE A 93 16.89 9.43 -4.21
C ILE A 93 16.61 10.67 -5.07
N ASP A 94 17.26 10.76 -6.24
CA ASP A 94 17.19 11.95 -7.11
C ASP A 94 15.93 11.96 -8.00
N PHE A 95 14.77 11.80 -7.35
CA PHE A 95 13.47 12.00 -7.96
C PHE A 95 12.62 12.88 -7.05
N SER A 96 12.00 13.90 -7.63
CA SER A 96 11.02 14.75 -6.94
C SER A 96 9.68 14.06 -6.69
N GLU A 97 9.41 12.96 -7.42
CA GLU A 97 8.23 12.13 -7.26
C GLU A 97 8.61 10.65 -7.37
N ILE A 98 8.07 9.84 -6.46
CA ILE A 98 8.41 8.42 -6.37
C ILE A 98 7.12 7.61 -6.41
N LYS A 99 7.03 6.68 -7.37
CA LYS A 99 5.97 5.68 -7.47
C LYS A 99 6.48 4.34 -6.96
N ILE A 100 5.96 3.87 -5.83
CA ILE A 100 6.22 2.53 -5.29
C ILE A 100 5.07 1.64 -5.68
N THR A 101 5.32 0.46 -6.24
CA THR A 101 4.27 -0.50 -6.58
C THR A 101 4.60 -1.88 -6.05
N ARG A 102 3.61 -2.54 -5.46
CA ARG A 102 3.68 -3.96 -5.07
C ARG A 102 2.56 -4.72 -5.77
N ARG A 103 2.89 -5.89 -6.31
CA ARG A 103 1.95 -6.84 -6.91
C ARG A 103 2.10 -8.20 -6.25
N ILE A 104 0.99 -8.93 -6.15
CA ILE A 104 1.01 -10.36 -5.84
C ILE A 104 0.01 -11.11 -6.73
N TYR A 105 0.44 -12.24 -7.25
CA TYR A 105 -0.38 -13.14 -8.05
C TYR A 105 -0.89 -14.31 -7.19
N ARG A 106 -1.97 -14.98 -7.62
CA ARG A 106 -2.47 -16.19 -6.95
C ARG A 106 -1.46 -17.33 -6.86
N THR A 107 -0.47 -17.34 -7.74
CA THR A 107 0.67 -18.26 -7.69
C THR A 107 1.56 -18.05 -6.45
N GLY A 108 1.40 -16.93 -5.73
CA GLY A 108 2.25 -16.51 -4.62
C GLY A 108 3.43 -15.64 -5.04
N GLU A 109 3.65 -15.46 -6.35
CA GLU A 109 4.68 -14.59 -6.87
C GLU A 109 4.41 -13.13 -6.49
N ASN A 110 5.43 -12.45 -5.96
CA ASN A 110 5.37 -11.03 -5.64
C ASN A 110 6.30 -10.24 -6.58
N GLU A 111 5.85 -9.07 -7.02
CA GLU A 111 6.67 -8.12 -7.77
C GLU A 111 6.67 -6.76 -7.11
N TYR A 112 7.79 -6.05 -7.24
CA TYR A 112 8.03 -4.76 -6.61
C TYR A 112 8.61 -3.81 -7.63
N PHE A 113 8.19 -2.55 -7.58
CA PHE A 113 8.65 -1.52 -8.51
C PHE A 113 8.88 -0.20 -7.81
N ILE A 114 9.92 0.52 -8.23
CA ILE A 114 10.16 1.94 -7.90
C ILE A 114 10.27 2.66 -9.23
N ASN A 115 9.41 3.66 -9.46
CA ASN A 115 9.34 4.41 -10.72
C ASN A 115 9.25 3.49 -11.96
N ASN A 116 8.40 2.46 -11.86
CA ASN A 116 8.17 1.41 -12.86
C ASN A 116 9.37 0.48 -13.16
N ASN A 117 10.52 0.66 -12.49
CA ASN A 117 11.64 -0.27 -12.59
C ASN A 117 11.44 -1.42 -11.59
N LYS A 118 11.61 -2.67 -12.06
CA LYS A 118 11.48 -3.85 -11.20
C LYS A 118 12.64 -3.87 -10.18
N VAL A 119 12.30 -4.01 -8.91
CA VAL A 119 13.23 -4.05 -7.79
C VAL A 119 12.90 -5.20 -6.86
N ARG A 120 13.68 -5.38 -5.79
CA ARG A 120 13.38 -6.32 -4.71
C ARG A 120 12.64 -5.59 -3.59
N LEU A 121 11.96 -6.36 -2.75
CA LEU A 121 11.33 -5.81 -1.53
C LEU A 121 12.35 -5.12 -0.61
N LYS A 122 13.58 -5.63 -0.56
CA LYS A 122 14.67 -5.00 0.20
C LYS A 122 14.91 -3.56 -0.28
N ASP A 123 14.88 -3.31 -1.58
CA ASP A 123 15.16 -1.98 -2.14
C ASP A 123 14.04 -0.98 -1.77
N ILE A 124 12.79 -1.43 -1.62
CA ILE A 124 11.69 -0.61 -1.05
C ILE A 124 11.93 -0.34 0.43
N ASN A 125 12.30 -1.36 1.22
CA ASN A 125 12.55 -1.18 2.65
C ASN A 125 13.71 -0.21 2.90
N ASP A 126 14.81 -0.39 2.16
CA ASP A 126 16.03 0.43 2.26
C ASP A 126 15.77 1.91 1.94
N LEU A 127 14.76 2.21 1.11
CA LEU A 127 14.33 3.59 0.85
C LEU A 127 13.86 4.32 2.12
N PHE A 128 13.37 3.57 3.12
CA PHE A 128 12.78 4.14 4.34
C PHE A 128 13.58 3.85 5.63
N THR A 129 14.58 2.95 5.59
CA THR A 129 15.33 2.46 6.77
C THR A 129 15.87 3.55 7.71
N ASP A 130 16.23 4.73 7.19
CA ASP A 130 16.80 5.84 7.99
C ASP A 130 15.87 7.05 8.12
N THR A 131 14.62 6.91 7.69
CA THR A 131 13.66 8.04 7.58
C THR A 131 12.70 8.12 8.76
N GLY A 132 12.71 7.11 9.63
CA GLY A 132 11.66 6.92 10.65
C GLY A 132 10.30 6.52 10.07
N ILE A 133 10.20 6.25 8.77
CA ILE A 133 9.06 5.65 8.05
C ILE A 133 9.40 4.16 7.83
N GLY A 134 8.45 3.22 7.94
CA GLY A 134 8.72 1.77 7.81
C GLY A 134 8.30 0.90 9.01
N LYS A 135 8.96 -0.24 9.20
CA LYS A 135 8.53 -1.40 10.03
C LYS A 135 8.25 -1.07 11.51
N GLU A 136 8.85 0.00 12.04
CA GLU A 136 8.65 0.50 13.41
C GLU A 136 8.18 1.97 13.45
N ALA A 137 7.81 2.53 12.29
CA ALA A 137 7.48 3.94 12.19
C ALA A 137 6.17 4.30 12.90
N TYR A 138 6.26 5.33 13.74
CA TYR A 138 5.15 6.05 14.36
C TYR A 138 4.19 6.71 13.34
N SER A 139 4.40 6.53 12.04
CA SER A 139 3.56 7.08 10.97
C SER A 139 2.22 6.38 10.82
N VAL A 140 2.03 5.19 11.42
CA VAL A 140 0.75 4.47 11.41
C VAL A 140 0.35 3.99 12.81
N ILE A 141 -0.70 4.59 13.35
CA ILE A 141 -1.32 4.21 14.62
C ILE A 141 -2.60 3.44 14.32
N GLY A 142 -2.55 2.13 14.51
CA GLY A 142 -3.69 1.22 14.36
C GLY A 142 -4.50 1.07 15.63
N GLN A 143 -5.72 0.53 15.48
CA GLN A 143 -6.59 0.19 16.60
C GLN A 143 -5.90 -0.85 17.52
N GLY A 144 -5.81 -0.56 18.82
CA GLY A 144 -5.17 -1.43 19.84
C GLY A 144 -3.73 -1.07 20.19
N LYS A 145 -3.19 0.05 19.67
CA LYS A 145 -1.90 0.63 20.10
C LYS A 145 -2.05 1.78 21.12
N VAL A 146 -3.22 1.89 21.77
CA VAL A 146 -3.55 2.86 22.82
C VAL A 146 -4.05 2.10 24.04
#